data_AF-A0A940M663-F1
#
_entry.id   AF-A0A940M663-F1
#
_cell.length_a   1.000
_cell.length_b   1.000
_cell.length_c   1.000
_cell.angle_alpha   90.00
_cell.angle_beta   90.00
_cell.angle_gamma   90.00
#
_symmetry.space_group_name_H-M   'P 1'
#
loop_
_entity.id
_entity.type
_entity.pdbx_description
1 polymer ?
#
loop_
_entity_poly.entity_id
_entity_poly.type
_entity_poly.pdbx_seq_one_letter_code
_entity_poly.pdbx_strand_id
1 'polypeptide(L)'
;MTTQPPARCASRAARPAFLLPVLASLAATAEAALPPQYYSNAREEAPHHLQLRVDAVSLLPGYGSANCEVRATLLRDFRGEAAAGTPMEFTLNCVAPGVTPMPGAAAWHDYATLKDARYAEGFFRGAEPGDGPVYGQLGIVAAERASPWCDAESGSCELPPAAPALVLECRPSTAAGDGAAPPAWRVKIDNARMWYWLDGTADQGAGWRRSIWPVGRIQEPLKVEPERYVHRTARYSEGGEQLQAVRQLVIDRGTLAFEDYYMSVGDGGDSTRRGTCVAAPDPEAAPPRAG
;
A
#
# COMPACT_ATOMS: atom_id res chain seq x y z
N MET A 1 -45.42 23.94 -60.36
CA MET A 1 -45.24 25.09 -59.45
C MET A 1 -46.49 25.15 -58.59
N THR A 2 -46.44 24.56 -57.41
CA THR A 2 -47.66 24.23 -56.66
C THR A 2 -47.43 24.50 -55.17
N THR A 3 -48.12 25.53 -54.69
CA THR A 3 -48.91 25.57 -53.44
C THR A 3 -48.28 25.19 -52.10
N GLN A 4 -48.24 26.18 -51.22
CA GLN A 4 -48.27 26.07 -49.76
C GLN A 4 -49.60 25.44 -49.29
N PRO A 5 -49.60 24.68 -48.18
CA PRO A 5 -50.29 25.22 -46.99
C PRO A 5 -49.57 24.87 -45.66
N PRO A 6 -49.72 25.69 -44.60
CA PRO A 6 -49.48 25.29 -43.23
C PRO A 6 -50.81 24.99 -42.52
N ALA A 7 -50.92 23.85 -41.84
CA ALA A 7 -51.80 23.69 -40.68
C ALA A 7 -51.62 22.29 -40.06
N ARG A 8 -51.47 22.20 -38.75
CA ARG A 8 -52.54 21.81 -37.80
C ARG A 8 -51.94 21.36 -36.46
N CYS A 9 -52.45 21.97 -35.39
CA CYS A 9 -52.46 21.45 -34.04
C CYS A 9 -53.10 20.05 -33.99
N ALA A 10 -52.50 19.13 -33.24
CA ALA A 10 -53.21 18.01 -32.65
C ALA A 10 -52.57 17.66 -31.30
N SER A 11 -53.18 18.18 -30.25
CA SER A 11 -53.08 17.72 -28.88
C SER A 11 -53.44 16.23 -28.80
N ARG A 12 -52.50 15.38 -28.36
CA ARG A 12 -52.81 14.05 -27.83
C ARG A 12 -52.30 13.97 -26.40
N ALA A 13 -53.27 13.93 -25.48
CA ALA A 13 -53.09 13.56 -24.10
C ALA A 13 -52.52 12.13 -24.02
N ALA A 14 -51.27 12.01 -23.57
CA ALA A 14 -50.69 10.73 -23.21
C ALA A 14 -50.74 10.58 -21.69
N ARG A 15 -51.51 9.58 -21.25
CA ARG A 15 -51.66 9.17 -19.85
C ARG A 15 -50.30 8.80 -19.26
N PRO A 16 -49.96 9.18 -18.02
CA PRO A 16 -48.77 8.68 -17.36
C PRO A 16 -49.02 7.21 -16.97
N ALA A 17 -48.39 6.29 -17.71
CA ALA A 17 -48.25 4.92 -17.26
C ALA A 17 -47.24 4.92 -16.10
N PHE A 18 -47.74 4.76 -14.88
CA PHE A 18 -46.93 4.49 -13.69
C PHE A 18 -46.30 3.09 -13.86
N LEU A 19 -45.14 3.04 -14.49
CA LEU A 19 -44.23 1.90 -14.43
C LEU A 19 -43.57 1.93 -13.06
N LEU A 20 -44.03 1.06 -12.15
CA LEU A 20 -43.29 0.72 -10.94
C LEU A 20 -41.94 0.09 -11.37
N PRO A 21 -40.79 0.69 -11.03
CA PRO A 21 -39.54 -0.04 -11.08
C PRO A 21 -39.56 -1.03 -9.91
N VAL A 22 -39.73 -2.31 -10.21
CA VAL A 22 -39.35 -3.38 -9.29
C VAL A 22 -37.85 -3.22 -9.09
N LEU A 23 -37.44 -2.60 -7.98
CA LEU A 23 -36.08 -2.68 -7.47
C LEU A 23 -35.82 -4.15 -7.14
N ALA A 24 -35.41 -4.91 -8.15
CA ALA A 24 -34.71 -6.16 -7.96
C ALA A 24 -33.35 -5.79 -7.36
N SER A 25 -33.32 -5.68 -6.03
CA SER A 25 -32.09 -5.69 -5.26
C SER A 25 -31.42 -7.03 -5.53
N LEU A 26 -30.56 -7.06 -6.56
CA LEU A 26 -29.52 -8.05 -6.72
C LEU A 26 -28.57 -7.85 -5.53
N ALA A 27 -28.98 -8.38 -4.37
CA ALA A 27 -28.07 -8.67 -3.29
C ALA A 27 -27.15 -9.76 -3.84
N ALA A 28 -26.06 -9.33 -4.49
CA ALA A 28 -24.91 -10.18 -4.69
C ALA A 28 -24.59 -10.74 -3.30
N THR A 29 -24.71 -12.06 -3.16
CA THR A 29 -24.21 -12.77 -1.98
C THR A 29 -22.71 -12.59 -2.01
N ALA A 30 -22.24 -11.49 -1.42
CA ALA A 30 -20.88 -11.40 -0.95
C ALA A 30 -20.77 -12.51 0.10
N GLU A 31 -20.22 -13.64 -0.30
CA GLU A 31 -19.80 -14.71 0.59
C GLU A 31 -18.57 -14.21 1.35
N ALA A 32 -18.79 -13.17 2.17
CA ALA A 32 -17.79 -12.53 2.98
C ALA A 32 -17.50 -13.43 4.19
N ALA A 33 -16.65 -14.41 3.92
CA ALA A 33 -15.45 -14.66 4.70
C ALA A 33 -15.01 -13.35 5.42
N LEU A 34 -15.22 -13.23 6.73
CA LEU A 34 -14.92 -12.08 7.63
C LEU A 34 -15.28 -10.62 7.19
N PRO A 35 -15.52 -9.73 8.16
CA PRO A 35 -15.59 -8.30 7.87
C PRO A 35 -14.27 -7.75 7.26
N PRO A 36 -14.33 -6.82 6.29
CA PRO A 36 -13.14 -6.32 5.56
C PRO A 36 -11.97 -5.86 6.43
N GLN A 37 -12.25 -5.30 7.61
CA GLN A 37 -11.21 -4.82 8.54
C GLN A 37 -10.28 -5.92 9.05
N TYR A 38 -10.72 -7.18 9.10
CA TYR A 38 -9.84 -8.28 9.52
C TYR A 38 -8.78 -8.58 8.47
N TYR A 39 -9.12 -8.41 7.18
CA TYR A 39 -8.18 -8.60 6.09
C TYR A 39 -7.16 -7.45 6.04
N SER A 40 -7.61 -6.20 6.17
CA SER A 40 -6.68 -5.05 6.20
C SER A 40 -5.76 -5.12 7.39
N ASN A 41 -6.27 -5.36 8.61
CA ASN A 41 -5.43 -5.52 9.80
C ASN A 41 -4.41 -6.66 9.61
N ALA A 42 -4.81 -7.80 9.04
CA ALA A 42 -3.89 -8.89 8.80
C ALA A 42 -2.80 -8.55 7.76
N ARG A 43 -3.11 -7.78 6.72
CA ARG A 43 -2.10 -7.28 5.78
C ARG A 43 -1.16 -6.30 6.46
N GLU A 44 -1.70 -5.39 7.25
CA GLU A 44 -0.95 -4.38 8.00
C GLU A 44 0.02 -5.03 8.98
N GLU A 45 -0.44 -6.00 9.75
CA GLU A 45 0.32 -6.71 10.79
C GLU A 45 1.26 -7.80 10.25
N ALA A 46 1.09 -8.25 9.01
CA ALA A 46 1.93 -9.29 8.43
C ALA A 46 3.41 -8.84 8.36
N PRO A 47 4.34 -9.57 9.00
CA PRO A 47 5.77 -9.21 8.98
C PRO A 47 6.37 -9.30 7.59
N HIS A 48 5.82 -10.17 6.73
CA HIS A 48 6.34 -10.45 5.41
C HIS A 48 5.31 -10.10 4.33
N HIS A 49 5.80 -9.50 3.24
CA HIS A 49 5.03 -9.30 2.01
C HIS A 49 5.83 -9.93 0.88
N LEU A 50 5.48 -11.15 0.52
CA LEU A 50 6.31 -12.01 -0.30
C LEU A 50 5.82 -12.00 -1.75
N GLN A 51 6.75 -11.81 -2.68
CA GLN A 51 6.56 -12.17 -4.07
C GLN A 51 7.18 -13.54 -4.34
N LEU A 52 6.42 -14.42 -4.96
CA LEU A 52 6.73 -15.82 -5.16
C LEU A 52 6.74 -16.16 -6.64
N ARG A 53 7.64 -17.05 -7.06
CA ARG A 53 7.47 -17.86 -8.27
C ARG A 53 6.74 -19.13 -7.88
N VAL A 54 5.59 -19.38 -8.50
CA VAL A 54 4.84 -20.62 -8.28
C VAL A 54 5.51 -21.73 -9.08
N ASP A 55 5.99 -22.75 -8.38
CA ASP A 55 6.72 -23.87 -9.00
C ASP A 55 5.79 -25.06 -9.27
N ALA A 56 4.85 -25.34 -8.35
CA ALA A 56 3.82 -26.36 -8.52
C ALA A 56 2.61 -26.14 -7.63
N VAL A 57 1.44 -26.60 -8.10
CA VAL A 57 0.20 -26.63 -7.31
C VAL A 57 -0.47 -28.01 -7.45
N SER A 58 -0.74 -28.66 -6.33
CA SER A 58 -1.38 -29.97 -6.24
C SER A 58 -2.65 -29.90 -5.40
N LEU A 59 -3.67 -30.67 -5.77
CA LEU A 59 -4.84 -30.87 -4.91
C LEU A 59 -4.50 -31.92 -3.84
N LEU A 60 -4.79 -31.61 -2.58
CA LEU A 60 -4.60 -32.56 -1.48
C LEU A 60 -5.79 -33.53 -1.39
N PRO A 61 -5.57 -34.85 -1.52
CA PRO A 61 -6.64 -35.84 -1.41
C PRO A 61 -7.22 -35.90 0.01
N GLY A 62 -8.51 -36.23 0.12
CA GLY A 62 -9.15 -36.59 1.40
C GLY A 62 -9.75 -35.43 2.20
N TYR A 63 -9.61 -34.19 1.75
CA TYR A 63 -10.30 -33.04 2.34
C TYR A 63 -11.58 -32.74 1.54
N GLY A 64 -12.75 -32.78 2.20
CA GLY A 64 -14.06 -32.50 1.57
C GLY A 64 -14.22 -31.06 1.05
N SER A 65 -13.32 -30.18 1.49
CA SER A 65 -12.97 -28.88 0.90
C SER A 65 -11.60 -29.03 0.25
N ALA A 66 -11.47 -28.76 -1.05
CA ALA A 66 -10.22 -28.99 -1.76
C ALA A 66 -9.13 -28.02 -1.27
N ASN A 67 -8.24 -28.45 -0.39
CA ASN A 67 -7.03 -27.68 -0.12
C ASN A 67 -6.03 -27.93 -1.26
N CYS A 68 -5.36 -26.89 -1.73
CA CYS A 68 -4.16 -27.05 -2.53
C CYS A 68 -2.93 -27.01 -1.64
N GLU A 69 -1.92 -27.77 -2.02
CA GLU A 69 -0.54 -27.49 -1.65
C GLU A 69 0.11 -26.68 -2.77
N VAL A 70 0.79 -25.61 -2.39
CA VAL A 70 1.53 -24.72 -3.27
C VAL A 70 3.00 -24.85 -2.90
N ARG A 71 3.82 -25.22 -3.88
CA ARG A 71 5.28 -25.14 -3.80
C ARG A 71 5.74 -23.95 -4.64
N ALA A 72 6.59 -23.13 -4.05
CA ALA A 72 7.02 -21.88 -4.63
C ALA A 72 8.47 -21.55 -4.24
N THR A 73 9.05 -20.61 -4.95
CA THR A 73 10.35 -20.02 -4.63
C THR A 73 10.13 -18.56 -4.28
N LEU A 74 10.65 -18.12 -3.13
CA LEU A 74 10.64 -16.72 -2.74
C LEU A 74 11.51 -15.90 -3.71
N LEU A 75 10.92 -14.90 -4.35
CA LEU A 75 11.65 -13.96 -5.21
C LEU A 75 12.08 -12.73 -4.41
N ARG A 76 11.18 -12.22 -3.56
CA ARG A 76 11.41 -10.98 -2.80
C ARG A 76 10.51 -10.89 -1.59
N ASP A 77 11.02 -10.31 -0.53
CA ASP A 77 10.24 -9.83 0.59
C ASP A 77 10.24 -8.29 0.61
N PHE A 78 9.07 -7.69 0.43
CA PHE A 78 8.91 -6.23 0.39
C PHE A 78 8.87 -5.58 1.79
N ARG A 79 8.83 -6.38 2.86
CA ARG A 79 8.69 -5.89 4.25
C ARG A 79 9.79 -6.39 5.17
N GLY A 80 10.12 -7.67 5.10
CA GLY A 80 11.16 -8.30 5.91
C GLY A 80 12.46 -8.49 5.13
N GLU A 81 13.26 -9.43 5.63
CA GLU A 81 14.62 -9.71 5.15
C GLU A 81 14.77 -11.16 4.67
N ALA A 82 13.64 -11.83 4.36
CA ALA A 82 13.67 -13.20 3.89
C ALA A 82 14.44 -13.31 2.56
N ALA A 83 15.34 -14.29 2.48
CA ALA A 83 16.28 -14.40 1.37
C ALA A 83 15.58 -14.84 0.06
N ALA A 84 15.91 -14.17 -1.04
CA ALA A 84 15.50 -14.64 -2.36
C ALA A 84 16.08 -16.04 -2.64
N GLY A 85 15.30 -16.90 -3.30
CA GLY A 85 15.62 -18.29 -3.56
C GLY A 85 15.15 -19.27 -2.48
N THR A 86 14.65 -18.80 -1.34
CA THR A 86 14.10 -19.67 -0.29
C THR A 86 12.92 -20.49 -0.83
N PRO A 87 12.95 -21.83 -0.69
CA PRO A 87 11.82 -22.66 -1.06
C PRO A 87 10.67 -22.47 -0.05
N MET A 88 9.46 -22.34 -0.58
CA MET A 88 8.23 -22.17 0.16
C MET A 88 7.30 -23.35 -0.15
N GLU A 89 6.64 -23.87 0.87
CA GLU A 89 5.60 -24.89 0.72
C GLU A 89 4.48 -24.55 1.70
N PHE A 90 3.25 -24.39 1.22
CA PHE A 90 2.14 -24.03 2.08
C PHE A 90 0.81 -24.51 1.49
N THR A 91 -0.23 -24.50 2.33
CA THR A 91 -1.57 -24.92 1.93
C THR A 91 -2.51 -23.72 1.78
N LEU A 92 -3.42 -23.82 0.82
CA LEU A 92 -4.49 -22.84 0.58
C LEU A 92 -5.83 -23.54 0.41
N ASN A 93 -6.91 -22.81 0.71
CA ASN A 93 -8.23 -23.24 0.30
C ASN A 93 -8.38 -23.05 -1.22
N CYS A 94 -8.76 -24.11 -1.93
CA CYS A 94 -8.92 -24.10 -3.36
C CYS A 94 -10.31 -24.58 -3.82
N VAL A 95 -10.78 -24.00 -4.91
CA VAL A 95 -11.98 -24.43 -5.60
C VAL A 95 -11.57 -25.42 -6.67
N ALA A 96 -11.73 -26.71 -6.38
CA ALA A 96 -11.63 -27.76 -7.39
C ALA A 96 -12.91 -27.80 -8.25
N PRO A 97 -12.86 -28.35 -9.47
CA PRO A 97 -14.05 -28.47 -10.32
C PRO A 97 -15.23 -29.14 -9.59
N GLY A 98 -16.37 -28.45 -9.52
CA GLY A 98 -17.59 -28.94 -8.87
C GLY A 98 -17.66 -28.73 -7.35
N VAL A 99 -16.64 -28.16 -6.72
CA VAL A 99 -16.67 -27.79 -5.29
C VAL A 99 -17.32 -26.42 -5.13
N THR A 100 -18.26 -26.31 -4.19
CA THR A 100 -18.82 -25.02 -3.77
C THR A 100 -18.08 -24.55 -2.51
N PRO A 101 -17.42 -23.38 -2.53
CA PRO A 101 -16.79 -22.81 -1.35
C PRO A 101 -17.77 -22.66 -0.19
N MET A 102 -17.31 -22.96 1.02
CA MET A 102 -18.06 -22.60 2.22
C MET A 102 -17.54 -21.26 2.76
N PRO A 103 -18.43 -20.37 3.24
CA PRO A 103 -18.02 -19.16 3.94
C PRO A 103 -17.10 -19.51 5.12
N GLY A 104 -16.00 -18.79 5.26
CA GLY A 104 -14.99 -19.03 6.30
C GLY A 104 -13.92 -17.97 6.27
N ALA A 105 -13.01 -17.93 7.24
CA ALA A 105 -12.05 -16.82 7.35
C ALA A 105 -11.04 -16.72 6.20
N ALA A 106 -10.73 -17.83 5.54
CA ALA A 106 -9.69 -17.87 4.52
C ALA A 106 -10.26 -17.72 3.10
N ALA A 107 -9.57 -16.94 2.28
CA ALA A 107 -9.88 -16.76 0.86
C ALA A 107 -9.73 -18.09 0.10
N TRP A 108 -10.64 -18.30 -0.85
CA TRP A 108 -10.63 -19.44 -1.75
C TRP A 108 -9.99 -19.05 -3.08
N HIS A 109 -9.21 -19.97 -3.64
CA HIS A 109 -8.50 -19.79 -4.91
C HIS A 109 -8.98 -20.78 -5.95
N ASP A 110 -9.25 -20.35 -7.17
CA ASP A 110 -9.55 -21.29 -8.24
C ASP A 110 -8.32 -22.16 -8.54
N TYR A 111 -8.47 -23.49 -8.47
CA TYR A 111 -7.33 -24.41 -8.63
C TYR A 111 -6.69 -24.30 -10.01
N ALA A 112 -7.49 -24.19 -11.08
CA ALA A 112 -6.95 -24.13 -12.44
C ALA A 112 -6.15 -22.85 -12.65
N THR A 113 -6.68 -21.72 -12.18
CA THR A 113 -6.02 -20.42 -12.24
C THR A 113 -4.72 -20.41 -11.44
N LEU A 114 -4.73 -20.96 -10.22
CA LEU A 114 -3.53 -21.01 -9.38
C LEU A 114 -2.47 -21.97 -9.95
N LYS A 115 -2.88 -23.09 -10.54
CA LYS A 115 -1.98 -24.04 -11.20
C LYS A 115 -1.26 -23.45 -12.41
N ASP A 116 -1.94 -22.58 -13.15
CA ASP A 116 -1.39 -21.93 -14.34
C ASP A 116 -0.63 -20.63 -14.00
N ALA A 117 -0.70 -20.17 -12.74
CA ALA A 117 0.01 -19.00 -12.27
C ALA A 117 1.52 -19.23 -12.27
N ARG A 118 2.27 -18.23 -12.74
CA ARG A 118 3.74 -18.21 -12.67
C ARG A 118 4.26 -17.43 -11.48
N TYR A 119 3.55 -16.38 -11.10
CA TYR A 119 3.93 -15.49 -10.01
C TYR A 119 2.72 -15.23 -9.13
N ALA A 120 3.00 -15.07 -7.84
CA ALA A 120 2.01 -14.70 -6.85
C ALA A 120 2.61 -13.73 -5.84
N GLU A 121 1.78 -12.94 -5.21
CA GLU A 121 2.17 -12.01 -4.16
C GLU A 121 1.18 -12.12 -2.99
N GLY A 122 1.68 -12.12 -1.76
CA GLY A 122 0.81 -12.29 -0.59
C GLY A 122 1.47 -11.86 0.71
N PHE A 123 0.64 -11.73 1.74
CA PHE A 123 1.06 -11.33 3.08
C PHE A 123 1.22 -12.55 3.96
N PHE A 124 2.34 -12.71 4.66
CA PHE A 124 2.68 -13.94 5.40
C PHE A 124 3.05 -13.65 6.86
N ARG A 125 2.77 -14.62 7.73
CA ARG A 125 3.19 -14.58 9.15
C ARG A 125 4.66 -14.96 9.36
N GLY A 126 5.23 -15.68 8.41
CA GLY A 126 6.62 -16.11 8.39
C GLY A 126 7.08 -16.35 6.94
N ALA A 127 8.33 -16.76 6.76
CA ALA A 127 8.93 -16.99 5.46
C ALA A 127 9.60 -18.38 5.39
N GLU A 128 9.10 -19.34 6.18
CA GLU A 128 9.59 -20.71 6.23
C GLU A 128 8.58 -21.68 5.58
N PRO A 129 9.00 -22.91 5.22
CA PRO A 129 8.08 -23.95 4.79
C PRO A 129 7.00 -24.21 5.86
N GLY A 130 5.74 -24.26 5.41
CA GLY A 130 4.54 -24.36 6.25
C GLY A 130 3.87 -23.01 6.53
N ASP A 131 4.58 -21.89 6.39
CA ASP A 131 3.99 -20.57 6.56
C ASP A 131 3.12 -20.19 5.35
N GLY A 132 1.81 -20.24 5.54
CA GLY A 132 0.84 -19.79 4.55
C GLY A 132 0.53 -18.29 4.63
N PRO A 133 -0.07 -17.72 3.57
CA PRO A 133 -0.49 -16.33 3.58
C PRO A 133 -1.62 -16.11 4.59
N VAL A 134 -1.62 -14.94 5.25
CA VAL A 134 -2.62 -14.59 6.27
C VAL A 134 -4.03 -14.65 5.67
N TYR A 135 -4.89 -15.50 6.22
CA TYR A 135 -6.25 -15.73 5.72
C TYR A 135 -6.31 -16.09 4.23
N GLY A 136 -5.28 -16.75 3.69
CA GLY A 136 -5.24 -17.12 2.28
C GLY A 136 -5.07 -15.92 1.34
N GLN A 137 -4.63 -14.76 1.83
CA GLN A 137 -4.47 -13.55 1.04
C GLN A 137 -3.25 -13.63 0.11
N LEU A 138 -3.45 -14.31 -1.01
CA LEU A 138 -2.53 -14.46 -2.12
C LEU A 138 -3.20 -13.92 -3.39
N GLY A 139 -2.50 -13.11 -4.17
CA GLY A 139 -2.94 -12.68 -5.48
C GLY A 139 -2.00 -13.18 -6.56
N ILE A 140 -2.56 -13.51 -7.73
CA ILE A 140 -1.77 -13.90 -8.91
C ILE A 140 -1.27 -12.63 -9.59
N VAL A 141 0.03 -12.60 -9.89
CA VAL A 141 0.68 -11.45 -10.54
C VAL A 141 1.15 -11.87 -11.93
N ALA A 142 0.98 -10.99 -12.91
CA ALA A 142 1.29 -11.30 -14.32
C ALA A 142 2.79 -11.53 -14.58
N ALA A 143 3.67 -10.88 -13.82
CA ALA A 143 5.13 -10.95 -13.96
C ALA A 143 5.83 -10.71 -12.62
N GLU A 144 7.10 -11.10 -12.52
CA GLU A 144 7.99 -10.68 -11.44
C GLU A 144 8.10 -9.14 -11.40
N ARG A 145 8.16 -8.57 -10.19
CA ARG A 145 8.19 -7.12 -9.99
C ARG A 145 9.28 -6.70 -9.00
N ALA A 146 9.89 -5.55 -9.27
CA ALA A 146 10.80 -4.90 -8.32
C ALA A 146 10.07 -4.18 -7.17
N SER A 147 8.75 -4.00 -7.30
CA SER A 147 7.90 -3.25 -6.36
C SER A 147 6.58 -4.00 -6.13
N PRO A 148 5.95 -3.86 -4.96
CA PRO A 148 4.74 -4.59 -4.62
C PRO A 148 3.61 -4.33 -5.62
N TRP A 149 2.83 -5.36 -5.92
CA TRP A 149 1.58 -5.29 -6.68
C TRP A 149 0.39 -4.88 -5.81
N CYS A 150 0.35 -5.28 -4.53
CA CYS A 150 -0.65 -4.84 -3.56
C CYS A 150 -0.07 -3.93 -2.50
N ASP A 151 -0.80 -2.86 -2.20
CA ASP A 151 -0.58 -2.09 -1.00
C ASP A 151 -1.30 -2.74 0.18
N ALA A 152 -0.63 -2.77 1.33
CA ALA A 152 -1.12 -3.48 2.49
C ALA A 152 -2.22 -2.71 3.23
N GLU A 153 -2.14 -1.38 3.25
CA GLU A 153 -3.04 -0.56 4.08
C GLU A 153 -4.25 -0.06 3.32
N SER A 154 -4.06 0.44 2.09
CA SER A 154 -5.19 0.79 1.24
C SER A 154 -5.93 -0.45 0.73
N GLY A 155 -5.27 -1.61 0.79
CA GLY A 155 -5.75 -2.86 0.22
C GLY A 155 -5.82 -2.86 -1.31
N SER A 156 -5.37 -1.78 -1.96
CA SER A 156 -5.40 -1.61 -3.41
C SER A 156 -4.34 -2.49 -4.06
N CYS A 157 -4.74 -3.25 -5.07
CA CYS A 157 -3.83 -4.04 -5.89
C CYS A 157 -3.78 -3.48 -7.31
N GLU A 158 -2.91 -4.02 -8.17
CA GLU A 158 -2.56 -3.42 -9.47
C GLU A 158 -1.84 -2.07 -9.35
N LEU A 159 -1.01 -1.93 -8.32
CA LEU A 159 -0.15 -0.77 -8.20
C LEU A 159 0.71 -0.63 -9.47
N PRO A 160 0.89 0.60 -9.98
CA PRO A 160 1.84 0.84 -11.06
C PRO A 160 3.24 0.42 -10.62
N PRO A 161 4.16 0.15 -11.56
CA PRO A 161 5.57 -0.04 -11.22
C PRO A 161 6.04 1.14 -10.36
N ALA A 162 6.86 0.86 -9.34
CA ALA A 162 7.41 1.93 -8.52
C ALA A 162 8.14 2.95 -9.40
N ALA A 163 7.81 4.22 -9.19
CA ALA A 163 8.63 5.30 -9.69
C ALA A 163 10.05 5.14 -9.13
N PRO A 164 11.09 5.57 -9.88
CA PRO A 164 12.43 5.62 -9.34
C PRO A 164 12.45 6.43 -8.04
N ALA A 165 13.28 6.01 -7.09
CA ALA A 165 13.41 6.70 -5.81
C ALA A 165 13.66 8.20 -6.04
N LEU A 166 12.78 9.03 -5.50
CA LEU A 166 12.89 10.48 -5.57
C LEU A 166 13.55 10.98 -4.30
N VAL A 167 14.83 11.36 -4.40
CA VAL A 167 15.57 12.00 -3.31
C VAL A 167 15.42 13.51 -3.43
N LEU A 168 14.95 14.14 -2.36
CA LEU A 168 14.68 15.56 -2.26
C LEU A 168 15.49 16.18 -1.14
N GLU A 169 16.08 17.35 -1.40
CA GLU A 169 16.62 18.23 -0.38
C GLU A 169 15.67 19.41 -0.17
N CYS A 170 15.08 19.49 1.02
CA CYS A 170 14.02 20.44 1.37
C CYS A 170 14.58 21.57 2.22
N ARG A 171 14.41 22.81 1.75
CA ARG A 171 14.88 24.03 2.44
C ARG A 171 13.68 24.86 2.89
N PRO A 172 13.52 25.11 4.20
CA PRO A 172 12.50 26.03 4.68
C PRO A 172 12.74 27.44 4.13
N SER A 173 11.69 28.14 3.73
CA SER A 173 11.77 29.58 3.47
C SER A 173 12.09 30.28 4.77
N THR A 174 13.16 31.09 4.80
CA THR A 174 13.44 31.92 5.97
C THR A 174 12.29 32.90 6.14
N ALA A 175 11.68 32.93 7.33
CA ALA A 175 10.86 34.08 7.70
C ALA A 175 11.76 35.32 7.59
N ALA A 176 11.25 36.37 6.96
CA ALA A 176 11.99 37.61 6.80
C ALA A 176 12.21 38.24 8.19
N GLY A 177 13.39 38.01 8.79
CA GLY A 177 13.79 38.59 10.07
C GLY A 177 14.15 37.53 11.11
N ASP A 178 15.44 37.50 11.46
CA ASP A 178 16.02 36.87 12.66
C ASP A 178 16.38 35.37 12.58
N GLY A 179 17.58 35.09 12.04
CA GLY A 179 18.31 33.84 12.32
C GLY A 179 18.97 33.20 11.10
N ALA A 180 20.02 32.41 11.34
CA ALA A 180 20.57 31.53 10.32
C ALA A 180 19.47 30.61 9.77
N ALA A 181 19.44 30.39 8.46
CA ALA A 181 18.44 29.53 7.84
C ALA A 181 18.50 28.13 8.50
N PRO A 182 17.35 27.53 8.85
CA PRO A 182 17.34 26.17 9.37
C PRO A 182 18.00 25.22 8.36
N PRO A 183 18.71 24.18 8.84
CA PRO A 183 19.41 23.27 7.95
C PRO A 183 18.44 22.63 6.96
N ALA A 184 18.91 22.48 5.72
CA ALA A 184 18.23 21.63 4.76
C ALA A 184 18.15 20.21 5.32
N TRP A 185 17.04 19.53 5.06
CA TRP A 185 16.88 18.12 5.40
C TRP A 185 16.50 17.36 4.14
N ARG A 186 16.86 16.07 4.09
CA ARG A 186 16.59 15.24 2.92
C ARG A 186 15.52 14.20 3.19
N VAL A 187 14.69 13.96 2.18
CA VAL A 187 13.79 12.81 2.12
C VAL A 187 14.05 11.99 0.89
N LYS A 188 13.77 10.69 1.00
CA LYS A 188 13.69 9.78 -0.14
C LYS A 188 12.27 9.22 -0.19
N ILE A 189 11.59 9.42 -1.30
CA ILE A 189 10.31 8.77 -1.60
C ILE A 189 10.62 7.57 -2.50
N ASP A 190 10.40 6.37 -1.98
CA ASP A 190 10.67 5.12 -2.69
C ASP A 190 9.61 4.08 -2.32
N ASN A 191 9.07 3.38 -3.32
CA ASN A 191 8.06 2.33 -3.13
C ASN A 191 6.88 2.76 -2.22
N ALA A 192 6.33 3.96 -2.45
CA ALA A 192 5.28 4.56 -1.60
C ALA A 192 5.64 4.61 -0.10
N ARG A 193 6.93 4.80 0.20
CA ARG A 193 7.44 5.05 1.54
C ARG A 193 8.26 6.32 1.54
N MET A 194 8.28 7.00 2.68
CA MET A 194 9.14 8.15 2.89
C MET A 194 10.22 7.82 3.90
N TRP A 195 11.46 8.11 3.52
CA TRP A 195 12.64 7.97 4.34
C TRP A 195 13.21 9.36 4.62
N TYR A 196 13.85 9.51 5.77
CA TYR A 196 14.50 10.73 6.20
C TYR A 196 15.99 10.48 6.34
N TRP A 197 16.79 11.37 5.78
CA TRP A 197 18.23 11.34 6.00
C TRP A 197 18.52 11.96 7.36
N LEU A 198 19.16 11.20 8.23
CA LEU A 198 19.68 11.72 9.50
C LEU A 198 21.20 11.68 9.44
N ASP A 199 21.87 12.79 9.73
CA ASP A 199 23.34 12.89 9.72
C ASP A 199 24.03 12.07 10.82
N GLY A 200 23.25 11.35 11.64
CA GLY A 200 23.74 10.48 12.69
C GLY A 200 24.23 11.23 13.93
N THR A 201 24.31 10.51 15.04
CA THR A 201 25.21 10.87 16.15
C THR A 201 26.53 10.13 15.96
N ALA A 202 27.53 10.44 16.80
CA ALA A 202 28.84 9.76 16.78
C ALA A 202 28.73 8.22 16.77
N ASP A 203 27.68 7.67 17.41
CA ASP A 203 27.52 6.23 17.60
C ASP A 203 26.62 5.55 16.55
N GLN A 204 25.83 6.30 15.78
CA GLN A 204 24.82 5.73 14.88
C GLN A 204 25.08 5.94 13.39
N GLY A 205 26.01 6.82 13.02
CA GLY A 205 26.32 7.14 11.63
C GLY A 205 25.17 7.82 10.87
N ALA A 206 25.51 8.46 9.76
CA ALA A 206 24.51 9.03 8.86
C ALA A 206 23.84 7.92 8.05
N GLY A 207 22.53 8.06 7.77
CA GLY A 207 21.82 7.08 6.95
C GLY A 207 20.34 7.37 6.78
N TRP A 208 19.71 6.65 5.86
CA TRP A 208 18.26 6.69 5.67
C TRP A 208 17.53 5.99 6.81
N ARG A 209 16.53 6.66 7.37
CA ARG A 209 15.63 6.08 8.38
C ARG A 209 14.19 6.29 8.00
N ARG A 210 13.34 5.31 8.28
CA ARG A 210 11.89 5.44 8.07
C ARG A 210 11.31 6.54 8.98
N SER A 211 11.82 6.63 10.21
CA SER A 211 11.39 7.61 11.21
C SER A 211 12.46 8.62 11.57
N ILE A 212 12.02 9.88 11.75
CA ILE A 212 12.81 10.92 12.43
C ILE A 212 12.80 10.77 13.95
N TRP A 213 11.87 9.99 14.50
CA TRP A 213 11.75 9.73 15.93
C TRP A 213 12.45 8.41 16.26
N PRO A 214 13.32 8.38 17.29
CA PRO A 214 14.09 7.19 17.66
C PRO A 214 13.25 6.05 18.22
N VAL A 215 12.04 6.34 18.74
CA VAL A 215 11.14 5.37 19.36
C VAL A 215 9.73 5.68 18.88
N GLY A 216 9.16 4.83 18.03
CA GLY A 216 7.81 5.02 17.51
C GLY A 216 7.26 3.71 16.96
N ARG A 217 6.02 3.39 17.35
CA ARG A 217 5.22 2.38 16.66
C ARG A 217 5.00 2.80 15.20
N ILE A 218 4.54 1.82 14.41
CA ILE A 218 4.10 1.86 13.02
C ILE A 218 3.85 3.29 12.52
N GLN A 219 4.63 3.72 11.53
CA GLN A 219 4.41 4.98 10.85
C GLN A 219 3.18 4.88 9.97
N GLU A 220 2.39 5.96 9.89
CA GLU A 220 1.39 6.05 8.84
C GLU A 220 2.10 6.10 7.50
N PRO A 221 1.75 5.22 6.58
CA PRO A 221 2.53 5.14 5.35
C PRO A 221 2.21 6.28 4.41
N LEU A 222 3.06 6.44 3.40
CA LEU A 222 3.01 7.60 2.55
C LEU A 222 1.74 7.56 1.71
N LYS A 223 0.86 8.54 1.93
CA LYS A 223 -0.28 8.74 1.04
C LYS A 223 0.22 9.45 -0.20
N VAL A 224 0.19 8.73 -1.33
CA VAL A 224 0.55 9.26 -2.65
C VAL A 224 -0.73 9.71 -3.35
N GLU A 225 -1.07 10.99 -3.22
CA GLU A 225 -2.20 11.59 -3.91
C GLU A 225 -1.77 12.10 -5.31
N PRO A 226 -2.71 12.39 -6.24
CA PRO A 226 -2.36 12.89 -7.57
C PRO A 226 -1.45 14.12 -7.53
N GLU A 227 -1.73 15.08 -6.65
CA GLU A 227 -1.03 16.37 -6.59
C GLU A 227 0.01 16.47 -5.47
N ARG A 228 0.02 15.55 -4.50
CA ARG A 228 0.87 15.69 -3.32
C ARG A 228 1.26 14.36 -2.68
N TYR A 229 2.38 14.39 -2.00
CA TYR A 229 2.81 13.38 -1.04
C TYR A 229 2.42 13.84 0.36
N VAL A 230 1.76 12.97 1.14
CA VAL A 230 1.40 13.26 2.54
C VAL A 230 1.94 12.17 3.44
N HIS A 231 2.82 12.53 4.36
CA HIS A 231 3.39 11.62 5.35
C HIS A 231 3.13 12.14 6.77
N ARG A 232 2.58 11.28 7.63
CA ARG A 232 2.30 11.59 9.02
C ARG A 232 3.12 10.69 9.94
N THR A 233 3.84 11.29 10.88
CA THR A 233 4.59 10.57 11.90
C THR A 233 4.14 11.02 13.27
N ALA A 234 4.13 10.10 14.23
CA ALA A 234 3.78 10.38 15.61
C ALA A 234 4.92 9.93 16.52
N ARG A 235 5.21 10.74 17.54
CA ARG A 235 6.11 10.40 18.64
C ARG A 235 5.26 10.03 19.84
N TYR A 236 5.56 8.88 20.43
CA TYR A 236 4.93 8.44 21.68
C TYR A 236 5.97 8.43 22.81
N SER A 237 5.49 8.38 24.05
CA SER A 237 6.33 8.15 25.22
C SER A 237 7.09 6.83 25.12
N GLU A 238 8.14 6.67 25.93
CA GLU A 238 8.71 5.34 26.18
C GLU A 238 7.60 4.39 26.65
N GLY A 239 7.54 3.18 26.10
CA GLY A 239 6.41 2.24 26.28
C GLY A 239 5.23 2.45 25.31
N GLY A 240 5.16 3.57 24.60
CA GLY A 240 4.17 3.84 23.54
C GLY A 240 2.77 4.21 24.04
N GLU A 241 2.61 4.53 25.33
CA GLU A 241 1.30 4.74 25.96
C GLU A 241 0.71 6.13 25.70
N GLN A 242 1.54 7.15 25.57
CA GLN A 242 1.09 8.54 25.43
C GLN A 242 1.60 9.18 24.14
N LEU A 243 0.71 9.79 23.37
CA LEU A 243 1.08 10.60 22.21
C LEU A 243 1.77 11.88 22.70
N GLN A 244 3.01 12.09 22.29
CA GLN A 244 3.81 13.25 22.66
C GLN A 244 3.88 14.30 21.56
N ALA A 245 3.93 13.88 20.30
CA ALA A 245 3.99 14.81 19.17
C ALA A 245 3.45 14.19 17.88
N VAL A 246 3.00 15.03 16.97
CA VAL A 246 2.62 14.67 15.61
C VAL A 246 3.37 15.57 14.64
N ARG A 247 3.90 15.00 13.57
CA ARG A 247 4.46 15.73 12.43
C ARG A 247 3.73 15.30 11.16
N GLN A 248 3.28 16.25 10.36
CA GLN A 248 2.72 16.01 9.04
C GLN A 248 3.51 16.78 8.00
N LEU A 249 4.06 16.05 7.04
CA LEU A 249 4.79 16.60 5.91
C LEU A 249 3.96 16.44 4.64
N VAL A 250 3.69 17.55 3.98
CA VAL A 250 3.02 17.61 2.68
C VAL A 250 3.99 18.15 1.66
N ILE A 251 4.17 17.46 0.53
CA ILE A 251 5.02 17.91 -0.59
C ILE A 251 4.16 17.92 -1.86
N ASP A 252 4.02 19.07 -2.49
CA ASP A 252 3.37 19.22 -3.79
C ASP A 252 4.22 18.57 -4.88
N ARG A 253 3.60 17.73 -5.72
CA ARG A 253 4.30 16.92 -6.72
C ARG A 253 4.74 17.71 -7.95
N GLY A 254 4.02 18.77 -8.29
CA GLY A 254 4.31 19.59 -9.46
C GLY A 254 5.36 20.68 -9.19
N THR A 255 5.30 21.28 -8.00
CA THR A 255 6.12 22.43 -7.62
C THR A 255 7.23 22.09 -6.62
N LEU A 256 7.15 20.93 -5.96
CA LEU A 256 8.01 20.54 -4.85
C LEU A 256 7.98 21.53 -3.67
N ALA A 257 6.97 22.40 -3.61
CA ALA A 257 6.70 23.17 -2.40
C ALA A 257 6.30 22.21 -1.27
N PHE A 258 6.76 22.49 -0.05
CA PHE A 258 6.39 21.68 1.11
C PHE A 258 5.80 22.50 2.23
N GLU A 259 4.94 21.84 3.01
CA GLU A 259 4.47 22.28 4.31
C GLU A 259 4.78 21.17 5.33
N ASP A 260 5.47 21.53 6.39
CA ASP A 260 5.88 20.66 7.49
C ASP A 260 5.26 21.17 8.78
N TYR A 261 4.15 20.56 9.16
CA TYR A 261 3.41 20.84 10.39
C TYR A 261 3.93 19.96 11.52
N TYR A 262 4.19 20.55 12.68
CA TYR A 262 4.60 19.86 13.89
C TYR A 262 3.77 20.35 15.08
N MET A 263 3.30 19.42 15.91
CA MET A 263 2.53 19.69 17.12
C MET A 263 3.09 18.87 18.29
N SER A 264 3.44 19.54 19.39
CA SER A 264 3.75 18.93 20.69
C SER A 264 2.49 18.89 21.55
N VAL A 265 2.11 17.71 22.04
CA VAL A 265 0.90 17.52 22.86
C VAL A 265 1.12 18.02 24.29
N GLY A 266 2.33 17.84 24.84
CA GLY A 266 2.63 18.21 26.24
C GLY A 266 2.85 19.70 26.46
N ASP A 267 3.54 20.35 25.52
CA ASP A 267 3.93 21.77 25.65
C ASP A 267 2.91 22.72 25.01
N GLY A 268 1.89 22.18 24.33
CA GLY A 268 0.88 22.96 23.59
C GLY A 268 1.44 23.76 22.41
N GLY A 269 2.70 23.53 22.03
CA GLY A 269 3.36 24.22 20.93
C GLY A 269 3.08 23.56 19.59
N ASP A 270 2.64 24.33 18.61
CA ASP A 270 2.61 23.94 17.22
C ASP A 270 3.52 24.86 16.38
N SER A 271 3.97 24.33 15.24
CA SER A 271 4.76 25.09 14.28
C SER A 271 4.49 24.57 12.88
N THR A 272 4.49 25.49 11.92
CA THR A 272 4.40 25.16 10.50
C THR A 272 5.59 25.75 9.79
N ARG A 273 6.37 24.91 9.12
CA ARG A 273 7.46 25.34 8.24
C ARG A 273 7.01 25.16 6.79
N ARG A 274 7.27 26.17 5.98
CA ARG A 274 7.06 26.10 4.52
C ARG A 274 8.37 26.26 3.82
N GLY A 275 8.46 25.77 2.60
CA GLY A 275 9.66 25.89 1.79
C GLY A 275 9.54 25.17 0.47
N THR A 276 10.69 24.87 -0.11
CA THR A 276 10.75 24.19 -1.41
C THR A 276 11.82 23.10 -1.35
N CYS A 277 11.49 21.98 -1.95
CA CYS A 277 12.40 20.87 -2.16
C CYS A 277 12.98 20.93 -3.57
N VAL A 278 14.19 20.40 -3.72
CA VAL A 278 14.81 20.17 -5.03
C VAL A 278 15.28 18.73 -5.11
N ALA A 279 15.26 18.15 -6.30
CA ALA A 279 15.85 16.83 -6.51
C ALA A 279 17.34 16.86 -6.13
N ALA A 280 17.79 15.83 -5.43
CA ALA A 280 19.16 15.68 -4.93
C ALA A 280 19.68 14.27 -5.23
N PRO A 281 21.00 14.05 -5.32
CA PRO A 281 21.56 12.71 -5.42
C PRO A 281 21.31 11.91 -4.12
N ASP A 282 21.14 10.58 -4.24
CA ASP A 282 21.11 9.71 -3.05
C ASP A 282 22.52 9.65 -2.42
N PRO A 283 22.70 10.13 -1.18
CA PRO A 283 23.99 10.09 -0.51
C PRO A 283 24.55 8.68 -0.31
N GLU A 284 23.72 7.64 -0.27
CA GLU A 284 24.17 6.23 -0.20
C GLU A 284 24.56 5.66 -1.57
N ALA A 285 24.12 6.28 -2.67
CA ALA A 285 24.51 5.86 -4.01
C ALA A 285 25.88 6.43 -4.44
N ALA A 286 26.49 7.31 -3.63
CA ALA A 286 27.82 7.82 -3.91
C ALA A 286 28.84 6.67 -3.78
N PRO A 287 29.76 6.49 -4.75
CA PRO A 287 30.80 5.48 -4.62
C PRO A 287 31.60 5.73 -3.33
N PRO A 288 32.03 4.67 -2.62
CA PRO A 288 32.87 4.84 -1.45
C PRO A 288 34.06 5.71 -1.85
N ARG A 289 34.32 6.79 -1.10
CA ARG A 289 35.48 7.64 -1.35
C ARG A 289 36.71 6.74 -1.34
N ALA A 290 37.45 6.70 -2.44
CA ALA A 290 38.71 5.98 -2.49
C ALA A 290 39.62 6.54 -1.40
N GLY A 291 39.94 5.68 -0.42
CA GLY A 291 40.89 5.98 0.66
C GLY A 291 42.33 5.86 0.21
#